data_AF-A0A8J3VFM1-F1
#
_entry.id   AF-A0A8J3VFM1-F1
#
_cell.length_a   1.000
_cell.length_b   1.000
_cell.length_c   1.000
_cell.angle_alpha   90.00
_cell.angle_beta   90.00
_cell.angle_gamma   90.00
#
_symmetry.space_group_name_H-M   'P 1'
#
loop_
_entity.id
_entity.type
_entity.pdbx_description
1 polymer ?
#
loop_
_entity_poly.entity_id
_entity_poly.type
_entity_poly.pdbx_seq_one_letter_code
_entity_poly.pdbx_strand_id
1 'polypeptide(L)'
;MLGFEVDPLNLPAWLRRTRGEHRLPVAVAIAALIALQLAMPTHLAFQPRYLLPALEAAIFVVLLIANPVRITRESAHLRPLGLALVAIASIATLWSGWRLASGLIDGALGDEPVAVLLKAAAVWFTNVIVAALWYWEFDRGGPAARASGRNPYPDFLFPQMTAPELAKPDWEPTFVDYLYLSFTNTTAFSPTDTLPLSRWAKMTMLLQSASSLVLVALVIARAVNALQ
;
A
#
# COMPACT_ATOMS: atom_id res chain seq x y z
N MET A 1 10.63 -14.07 -41.18
CA MET A 1 10.87 -13.28 -39.95
C MET A 1 10.49 -11.84 -40.26
N LEU A 2 9.25 -11.44 -39.97
CA LEU A 2 8.81 -10.06 -40.14
C LEU A 2 9.22 -9.30 -38.88
N GLY A 3 10.31 -8.53 -38.98
CA GLY A 3 10.69 -7.56 -37.97
C GLY A 3 9.74 -6.38 -38.06
N PHE A 4 8.70 -6.38 -37.24
CA PHE A 4 7.98 -5.14 -36.93
C PHE A 4 8.89 -4.32 -36.03
N GLU A 5 9.58 -3.32 -36.59
CA GLU A 5 10.09 -2.21 -35.80
C GLU A 5 8.88 -1.52 -35.15
N VAL A 6 8.60 -1.89 -33.91
CA VAL A 6 7.59 -1.20 -33.10
C VAL A 6 8.18 0.16 -32.78
N ASP A 7 7.65 1.20 -33.43
CA ASP A 7 8.02 2.59 -33.12
C ASP A 7 7.79 2.83 -31.61
N PRO A 8 8.84 3.18 -30.84
CA PRO A 8 8.72 3.45 -29.40
C PRO A 8 7.68 4.53 -29.05
N LEU A 9 7.30 5.38 -30.02
CA LEU A 9 6.27 6.40 -29.88
C LEU A 9 4.84 5.83 -29.89
N ASN A 10 4.63 4.63 -30.42
CA ASN A 10 3.32 3.95 -30.48
C ASN A 10 3.08 3.00 -29.30
N LEU A 11 4.07 2.80 -28.43
CA LEU A 11 3.88 2.01 -27.20
C LEU A 11 3.13 2.84 -26.14
N PRO A 12 2.17 2.24 -25.40
CA PRO A 12 1.53 2.93 -24.30
C PRO A 12 2.58 3.32 -23.25
N ALA A 13 2.35 4.43 -22.52
CA ALA A 13 3.33 4.97 -21.57
C ALA A 13 3.86 3.93 -20.57
N TRP A 14 3.00 3.06 -20.05
CA TRP A 14 3.42 1.98 -19.15
C TRP A 14 4.36 0.94 -19.79
N LEU A 15 4.48 0.83 -21.11
CA LEU A 15 5.42 -0.07 -21.81
C LEU A 15 6.69 0.61 -22.34
N ARG A 16 6.84 1.92 -22.17
CA ARG A 16 8.01 2.67 -22.66
C ARG A 16 8.70 3.40 -21.52
N ARG A 17 9.86 3.98 -21.82
CA ARG A 17 10.60 4.79 -20.85
C ARG A 17 9.88 6.11 -20.59
N THR A 18 9.59 6.40 -19.33
CA THR A 18 8.93 7.64 -18.89
C THR A 18 9.84 8.47 -17.99
N ARG A 19 9.37 9.67 -17.61
CA ARG A 19 10.10 10.59 -16.71
C ARG A 19 10.03 10.18 -15.24
N GLY A 20 9.41 9.05 -14.91
CA GLY A 20 9.17 8.62 -13.54
C GLY A 20 8.09 9.44 -12.82
N GLU A 21 7.40 8.77 -11.91
CA GLU A 21 6.29 9.37 -11.18
C GLU A 21 6.76 10.42 -10.15
N HIS A 22 5.83 11.31 -9.80
CA HIS A 22 6.05 12.32 -8.77
C HIS A 22 5.99 11.69 -7.38
N ARG A 23 6.87 12.09 -6.46
CA ARG A 23 6.95 11.49 -5.12
C ARG A 23 5.89 11.94 -4.14
N LEU A 24 5.24 13.06 -4.39
CA LEU A 24 4.30 13.66 -3.43
C LEU A 24 3.20 12.69 -2.95
N PRO A 25 2.53 11.90 -3.81
CA PRO A 25 1.48 10.99 -3.35
C PRO A 25 2.00 9.95 -2.36
N VAL A 26 3.13 9.30 -2.66
CA VAL A 26 3.74 8.31 -1.77
C VAL A 26 4.30 8.96 -0.51
N ALA A 27 4.87 10.16 -0.61
CA ALA A 27 5.38 10.92 0.54
C ALA A 27 4.27 11.30 1.51
N VAL A 28 3.11 11.75 1.01
CA VAL A 28 1.93 12.04 1.81
C VAL A 28 1.41 10.78 2.49
N ALA A 29 1.36 9.65 1.78
CA ALA A 29 0.92 8.38 2.36
C ALA A 29 1.85 7.88 3.47
N ILE A 30 3.18 7.96 3.29
CA ILE A 30 4.15 7.60 4.33
C ILE A 30 4.04 8.55 5.53
N ALA A 31 3.87 9.85 5.31
CA ALA A 31 3.66 10.81 6.40
C ALA A 31 2.37 10.52 7.18
N ALA A 32 1.29 10.19 6.47
CA ALA A 32 0.02 9.79 7.08
C ALA A 32 0.14 8.48 7.87
N LEU A 33 0.86 7.49 7.33
CA LEU A 33 1.18 6.24 8.02
C LEU A 33 1.90 6.50 9.34
N ILE A 34 2.98 7.28 9.33
CA ILE A 34 3.74 7.62 10.53
C ILE A 34 2.85 8.38 11.53
N ALA A 35 2.04 9.33 11.07
CA ALA A 35 1.12 10.08 11.92
C ALA A 35 0.09 9.17 12.60
N LEU A 36 -0.49 8.21 11.85
CA LEU A 36 -1.41 7.20 12.40
C LEU A 36 -0.73 6.30 13.44
N GLN A 37 0.51 5.89 13.19
CA GLN A 37 1.28 5.10 14.16
C GLN A 37 1.61 5.89 15.44
N LEU A 38 1.89 7.19 15.34
CA LEU A 38 2.15 8.04 16.51
C LEU A 38 0.86 8.37 17.29
N ALA A 39 -0.28 8.45 16.61
CA ALA A 39 -1.58 8.65 17.23
C ALA A 39 -2.14 7.38 17.90
N MET A 40 -1.57 6.20 17.63
CA MET A 40 -2.00 4.94 18.23
C MET A 40 -1.79 4.93 19.75
N PRO A 41 -2.79 4.49 20.54
CA PRO A 41 -2.64 4.29 21.97
C PRO A 41 -1.50 3.33 22.32
N THR A 42 -0.82 3.59 23.44
CA THR A 42 0.38 2.84 23.86
C THR A 42 0.18 1.34 24.04
N HIS A 43 -1.03 0.90 24.37
CA HIS A 43 -1.36 -0.51 24.55
C HIS A 43 -1.59 -1.25 23.23
N LEU A 44 -1.79 -0.54 22.12
CA LEU A 44 -1.90 -1.08 20.76
C LEU A 44 -0.58 -0.94 20.00
N ALA A 45 0.17 0.13 20.22
CA ALA A 45 1.44 0.37 19.57
C ALA A 45 2.50 -0.69 19.94
N PHE A 46 3.41 -0.93 18.99
CA PHE A 46 4.62 -1.73 19.23
C PHE A 46 5.49 -1.08 20.31
N GLN A 47 6.07 -1.84 21.23
CA GLN A 47 6.92 -1.29 22.28
C GLN A 47 8.41 -1.54 21.97
N PRO A 48 9.27 -0.51 22.01
CA PRO A 48 9.00 0.89 22.40
C PRO A 48 8.21 1.68 21.35
N ARG A 49 7.21 2.47 21.79
CA ARG A 49 6.23 3.17 20.91
C ARG A 49 6.82 4.01 19.77
N TYR A 50 8.02 4.56 19.98
CA TYR A 50 8.66 5.46 19.01
C TYR A 50 9.70 4.77 18.14
N LEU A 51 10.05 3.52 18.42
CA LEU A 51 11.14 2.84 17.71
C LEU A 51 10.85 2.67 16.22
N LEU A 52 9.69 2.08 15.89
CA LEU A 52 9.32 1.83 14.49
C LEU A 52 9.01 3.15 13.74
N PRO A 53 8.18 4.08 14.28
CA PRO A 53 7.95 5.36 13.61
C PRO A 53 9.22 6.20 13.40
N ALA A 54 10.16 6.18 14.35
CA ALA A 54 11.42 6.92 14.20
C ALA A 54 12.30 6.31 13.11
N LEU A 55 12.36 4.98 13.02
CA LEU A 55 13.11 4.29 11.97
C LEU A 55 12.49 4.53 10.60
N GLU A 56 11.16 4.46 10.48
CA GLU A 56 10.43 4.81 9.27
C GLU A 56 10.68 6.26 8.86
N ALA A 57 10.59 7.21 9.79
CA ALA A 57 10.84 8.62 9.54
C ALA A 57 12.29 8.86 9.08
N ALA A 58 13.27 8.20 9.70
CA ALA A 58 14.68 8.30 9.30
C ALA A 58 14.89 7.79 7.87
N ILE A 59 14.36 6.60 7.54
CA ILE A 59 14.45 6.04 6.18
C ILE A 59 13.71 6.95 5.18
N PHE A 60 12.53 7.44 5.54
CA PHE A 60 11.75 8.34 4.71
C PHE A 60 12.50 9.64 4.39
N VAL A 61 13.15 10.26 5.39
CA VAL A 61 13.98 11.45 5.19
C VAL A 61 15.15 11.14 4.24
N VAL A 62 15.84 10.01 4.43
CA VAL A 62 16.92 9.58 3.51
C VAL A 62 16.40 9.42 2.08
N LEU A 63 15.22 8.81 1.91
CA LEU A 63 14.59 8.66 0.61
C LEU A 63 14.26 10.03 -0.01
N LEU A 64 13.67 10.96 0.75
CA LEU A 64 13.34 12.31 0.28
C LEU A 64 14.57 13.08 -0.20
N ILE A 65 15.68 13.02 0.54
CA ILE A 65 16.94 13.66 0.15
C ILE A 65 17.49 13.03 -1.14
N ALA A 66 17.44 11.70 -1.25
CA ALA A 66 18.02 10.98 -2.38
C ALA A 66 17.31 11.24 -3.73
N ASN A 67 15.98 11.39 -3.74
CA ASN A 67 15.30 12.02 -4.87
C ASN A 67 14.14 12.91 -4.38
N PRO A 68 14.23 14.23 -4.48
CA PRO A 68 13.23 15.11 -3.87
C PRO A 68 11.91 15.20 -4.66
N VAL A 69 11.95 15.02 -5.99
CA VAL A 69 10.78 15.33 -6.84
C VAL A 69 10.24 14.11 -7.59
N ARG A 70 11.09 13.37 -8.32
CA ARG A 70 10.67 12.24 -9.17
C ARG A 70 11.48 10.98 -8.90
N ILE A 71 10.85 9.82 -9.10
CA ILE A 71 11.49 8.52 -9.00
C ILE A 71 11.96 8.09 -10.38
N THR A 72 13.17 8.51 -10.74
CA THR A 72 13.77 8.24 -12.06
C THR A 72 14.96 7.30 -12.02
N ARG A 73 15.72 7.32 -10.92
CA ARG A 73 16.93 6.52 -10.77
C ARG A 73 16.59 5.17 -10.13
N GLU A 74 16.84 4.12 -10.89
CA GLU A 74 16.95 2.78 -10.35
C GLU A 74 18.27 2.67 -9.58
N SER A 75 18.24 3.09 -8.30
CA SER A 75 19.39 2.95 -7.42
C SER A 75 19.29 1.64 -6.66
N ALA A 76 20.32 0.80 -6.81
CA ALA A 76 20.45 -0.46 -6.09
C ALA A 76 20.39 -0.29 -4.56
N HIS A 77 20.71 0.90 -4.05
CA HIS A 77 20.70 1.19 -2.61
C HIS A 77 19.37 1.79 -2.11
N LEU A 78 18.58 2.44 -2.96
CA LEU A 78 17.31 3.05 -2.53
C LEU A 78 16.17 2.05 -2.45
N ARG A 79 16.21 1.00 -3.28
CA ARG A 79 15.18 -0.04 -3.27
C ARG A 79 15.16 -0.81 -1.93
N PRO A 80 16.28 -1.31 -1.39
CA PRO A 80 16.30 -1.95 -0.08
C PRO A 80 15.76 -1.05 1.04
N LEU A 81 16.00 0.27 0.97
CA LEU A 81 15.47 1.23 1.94
C LEU A 81 13.94 1.35 1.85
N GLY A 82 13.39 1.47 0.63
CA GLY A 82 11.93 1.45 0.43
C GLY A 82 11.31 0.17 0.98
N LEU A 83 11.87 -0.98 0.62
CA LEU A 83 11.43 -2.29 1.12
C LEU A 83 11.52 -2.42 2.65
N ALA A 84 12.59 -1.92 3.25
CA ALA A 84 12.76 -1.92 4.70
C ALA A 84 11.69 -1.07 5.38
N LEU A 85 11.39 0.12 4.85
CA LEU A 85 10.32 0.99 5.37
C LEU A 85 8.98 0.26 5.36
N VAL A 86 8.61 -0.36 4.23
CA VAL A 86 7.33 -1.09 4.13
C VAL A 86 7.31 -2.31 5.06
N ALA A 87 8.44 -3.02 5.22
CA ALA A 87 8.55 -4.13 6.15
C ALA A 87 8.37 -3.70 7.62
N ILE A 88 8.99 -2.59 8.03
CA ILE A 88 8.84 -2.03 9.38
C ILE A 88 7.38 -1.64 9.64
N ALA A 89 6.76 -0.96 8.67
CA ALA A 89 5.36 -0.56 8.75
C ALA A 89 4.41 -1.76 8.81
N SER A 90 4.75 -2.85 8.12
CA SER A 90 4.01 -4.10 8.19
C SER A 90 4.06 -4.71 9.59
N ILE A 91 5.23 -4.72 10.23
CA ILE A 91 5.38 -5.23 11.61
C ILE A 91 4.53 -4.38 12.57
N ALA A 92 4.61 -3.04 12.46
CA ALA A 92 3.82 -2.13 13.29
C ALA A 92 2.31 -2.35 13.11
N THR A 93 1.87 -2.51 11.86
CA THR A 93 0.46 -2.71 11.51
C THR A 93 -0.07 -4.06 11.97
N LEU A 94 0.68 -5.14 11.73
CA LEU A 94 0.31 -6.50 12.17
C LEU A 94 0.25 -6.58 13.69
N TRP A 95 1.21 -5.98 14.40
CA TRP A 95 1.20 -5.92 15.86
C TRP A 95 -0.03 -5.18 16.38
N SER A 96 -0.32 -3.99 15.84
CA SER A 96 -1.46 -3.17 16.26
C SER A 96 -2.79 -3.89 15.97
N GLY A 97 -2.91 -4.54 14.81
CA GLY A 97 -4.07 -5.35 14.46
C GLY A 97 -4.25 -6.56 15.36
N TRP A 98 -3.17 -7.28 15.69
CA TRP A 98 -3.24 -8.42 16.61
C TRP A 98 -3.67 -7.98 18.02
N ARG A 99 -3.08 -6.91 18.56
CA ARG A 99 -3.42 -6.36 19.88
C ARG A 99 -4.86 -5.87 19.95
N LEU A 100 -5.34 -5.24 18.88
CA LEU A 100 -6.72 -4.82 18.78
C LEU A 100 -7.66 -6.03 18.74
N ALA A 101 -7.36 -7.02 17.90
CA ALA A 101 -8.15 -8.24 17.80
C ALA A 101 -8.22 -8.99 19.14
N SER A 102 -7.08 -9.19 19.82
CA SER A 102 -7.05 -9.85 21.12
C SER A 102 -7.84 -9.08 22.17
N GLY A 103 -7.67 -7.75 22.26
CA GLY A 103 -8.39 -6.93 23.24
C GLY A 103 -9.90 -6.82 22.97
N LEU A 104 -10.35 -7.02 21.73
CA LEU A 104 -11.78 -7.14 21.40
C LEU A 104 -12.34 -8.51 21.80
N ILE A 105 -11.58 -9.58 21.62
CA ILE A 105 -11.95 -10.95 22.02
C ILE A 105 -12.03 -11.08 23.55
N ASP A 106 -11.04 -10.53 24.26
CA ASP A 106 -10.95 -10.60 25.73
C ASP A 106 -11.91 -9.62 26.43
N GLY A 107 -12.61 -8.77 25.68
CA GLY A 107 -13.52 -7.74 26.21
C GLY A 107 -12.83 -6.52 26.82
N ALA A 108 -11.50 -6.51 26.93
CA ALA A 108 -10.71 -5.46 27.59
C ALA A 108 -10.75 -4.08 26.90
N LEU A 109 -11.13 -4.01 25.61
CA LEU A 109 -11.17 -2.77 24.83
C LEU A 109 -12.58 -2.26 24.56
N GLY A 110 -13.58 -2.80 25.26
CA GLY A 110 -14.94 -2.80 24.78
C GLY A 110 -15.94 -1.81 25.38
N ASP A 111 -15.53 -0.98 26.35
CA ASP A 111 -16.47 -0.18 27.15
C ASP A 111 -16.90 1.12 26.45
N GLU A 112 -16.15 1.56 25.43
CA GLU A 112 -16.42 2.79 24.69
C GLU A 112 -16.49 2.50 23.18
N PRO A 113 -17.71 2.35 22.60
CA PRO A 113 -17.90 1.94 21.21
C PRO A 113 -17.21 2.86 20.19
N VAL A 114 -17.25 4.18 20.42
CA VAL A 114 -16.63 5.16 19.53
C VAL A 114 -15.11 5.01 19.52
N ALA A 115 -14.49 4.82 20.68
CA ALA A 115 -13.05 4.61 20.77
C ALA A 115 -12.61 3.32 20.09
N VAL A 116 -13.42 2.25 20.14
CA VAL A 116 -13.17 1.01 19.38
C VAL A 116 -13.17 1.26 17.88
N LEU A 117 -14.20 1.96 17.37
CA LEU A 117 -14.31 2.29 15.95
C LEU A 117 -13.12 3.12 15.46
N LEU A 118 -12.69 4.13 16.23
CA LEU A 118 -11.54 4.97 15.87
C LEU A 118 -10.22 4.17 15.86
N LYS A 119 -10.00 3.31 16.86
CA LYS A 119 -8.82 2.43 16.92
C LYS A 119 -8.80 1.47 15.73
N ALA A 120 -9.94 0.85 15.42
CA ALA A 120 -10.07 -0.04 14.28
C ALA A 120 -9.88 0.65 12.94
N ALA A 121 -10.48 1.84 12.77
CA ALA A 121 -10.30 2.65 11.58
C ALA A 121 -8.82 3.01 11.37
N ALA A 122 -8.11 3.42 12.42
CA ALA A 122 -6.68 3.72 12.33
C ALA A 122 -5.85 2.50 11.89
N VAL A 123 -6.06 1.33 12.51
CA VAL A 123 -5.38 0.08 12.12
C VAL A 123 -5.72 -0.33 10.67
N TRP A 124 -6.99 -0.18 10.29
CA TRP A 124 -7.46 -0.48 8.95
C TRP A 124 -6.83 0.44 7.90
N PHE A 125 -6.79 1.76 8.15
CA PHE A 125 -6.13 2.72 7.26
C PHE A 125 -4.62 2.48 7.16
N THR A 126 -3.94 2.11 8.25
CA THR A 126 -2.51 1.73 8.15
C THR A 126 -2.32 0.49 7.29
N ASN A 127 -3.21 -0.51 7.38
CA ASN A 127 -3.17 -1.70 6.53
C ASN A 127 -3.39 -1.37 5.04
N VAL A 128 -4.30 -0.42 4.74
CA VAL A 128 -4.50 0.09 3.37
C VAL A 128 -3.21 0.73 2.84
N ILE A 129 -2.57 1.61 3.61
CA ILE A 129 -1.35 2.29 3.14
C ILE A 129 -0.19 1.29 2.96
N VAL A 130 0.01 0.38 3.91
CA VAL A 130 1.09 -0.61 3.87
C VAL A 130 0.95 -1.54 2.67
N ALA A 131 -0.24 -2.07 2.39
CA ALA A 131 -0.40 -2.94 1.23
C ALA A 131 -0.28 -2.16 -0.09
N ALA A 132 -0.76 -0.91 -0.16
CA ALA A 132 -0.56 -0.05 -1.32
C ALA A 132 0.93 0.14 -1.62
N LEU A 133 1.75 0.36 -0.57
CA LEU A 133 3.20 0.46 -0.69
C LEU A 133 3.84 -0.86 -1.15
N TRP A 134 3.39 -2.03 -0.65
CA TRP A 134 3.86 -3.33 -1.16
C TRP A 134 3.52 -3.53 -2.63
N TYR A 135 2.27 -3.25 -3.03
CA TYR A 135 1.83 -3.37 -4.42
C TYR A 135 2.65 -2.47 -5.33
N TRP A 136 2.86 -1.23 -4.90
CA TRP A 136 3.63 -0.23 -5.61
C TRP A 136 5.15 -0.50 -5.65
N GLU A 137 5.76 -1.09 -4.62
CA GLU A 137 7.20 -1.42 -4.62
C GLU A 137 7.52 -2.70 -5.40
N PHE A 138 6.58 -3.64 -5.50
CA PHE A 138 6.83 -4.93 -6.14
C PHE A 138 6.39 -4.98 -7.60
N ASP A 139 5.28 -4.31 -7.95
CA ASP A 139 4.75 -4.40 -9.31
C ASP A 139 5.80 -4.02 -10.34
N ARG A 140 6.10 -4.95 -11.25
CA ARG A 140 7.10 -4.81 -12.32
C ARG A 140 8.50 -4.43 -11.83
N GLY A 141 8.82 -4.79 -10.59
CA GLY A 141 10.10 -4.51 -9.98
C GLY A 141 10.22 -3.09 -9.41
N GLY A 142 9.11 -2.40 -9.15
CA GLY A 142 9.08 -1.13 -8.44
C GLY A 142 9.09 0.11 -9.35
N PRO A 143 8.94 1.32 -8.76
CA PRO A 143 8.64 2.56 -9.49
C PRO A 143 9.71 2.96 -10.52
N ALA A 144 10.99 2.83 -10.17
CA ALA A 144 12.07 3.14 -11.10
C ALA A 144 12.17 2.12 -12.25
N ALA A 145 11.91 0.84 -11.97
CA ALA A 145 11.90 -0.21 -12.99
C ALA A 145 10.70 -0.03 -13.93
N ARG A 146 9.52 0.31 -13.40
CA ARG A 146 8.33 0.67 -14.20
C ARG A 146 8.63 1.83 -15.15
N ALA A 147 9.22 2.92 -14.65
CA ALA A 147 9.57 4.07 -15.48
C ALA A 147 10.63 3.75 -16.56
N SER A 148 11.40 2.67 -16.41
CA SER A 148 12.35 2.21 -17.43
C SER A 148 11.70 1.46 -18.60
N GLY A 149 10.45 1.00 -18.45
CA GLY A 149 9.72 0.24 -19.46
C GLY A 149 10.29 -1.17 -19.76
N ARG A 150 11.27 -1.67 -18.98
CA ARG A 150 12.02 -2.90 -19.33
C ARG A 150 11.30 -4.22 -19.06
N ASN A 151 10.31 -4.24 -18.16
CA ASN A 151 9.53 -5.45 -17.86
C ASN A 151 8.12 -5.34 -18.46
N PRO A 152 7.80 -6.07 -19.55
CA PRO A 152 6.48 -5.99 -20.19
C PRO A 152 5.38 -6.75 -19.42
N TYR A 153 5.72 -7.54 -18.39
CA TYR A 153 4.78 -8.38 -17.66
C TYR A 153 4.34 -7.69 -16.36
N PRO A 154 3.10 -7.15 -16.27
CA PRO A 154 2.58 -6.55 -15.05
C PRO A 154 2.25 -7.61 -13.98
N ASP A 155 2.41 -7.26 -12.71
CA ASP A 155 1.87 -8.04 -11.59
C ASP A 155 0.40 -7.70 -11.35
N PHE A 156 0.00 -6.45 -11.66
CA PHE A 156 -1.38 -5.98 -11.64
C PHE A 156 -1.81 -5.43 -13.00
N LEU A 157 -2.90 -5.98 -13.55
CA LEU A 157 -3.49 -5.50 -14.79
C LEU A 157 -4.58 -4.47 -14.49
N PHE A 158 -4.27 -3.20 -14.72
CA PHE A 158 -5.22 -2.10 -14.56
C PHE A 158 -6.12 -1.95 -15.80
N PRO A 159 -7.38 -1.47 -15.66
CA PRO A 159 -8.31 -1.30 -16.79
C PRO A 159 -7.75 -0.48 -17.96
N GLN A 160 -6.95 0.54 -17.67
CA GLN A 160 -6.31 1.42 -18.66
C GLN A 160 -5.29 0.67 -19.54
N MET A 161 -4.78 -0.48 -19.08
CA MET A 161 -3.90 -1.34 -19.88
C MET A 161 -4.68 -2.20 -20.88
N THR A 162 -5.96 -2.47 -20.62
CA THR A 162 -6.82 -3.30 -21.49
C THR A 162 -7.68 -2.48 -22.44
N ALA A 163 -7.94 -1.21 -22.11
CA ALA A 163 -8.70 -0.26 -22.93
C ALA A 163 -7.88 1.02 -23.17
N PRO A 164 -6.75 0.95 -23.90
CA PRO A 164 -5.84 2.08 -24.10
C PRO A 164 -6.50 3.27 -24.81
N GLU A 165 -7.56 3.05 -25.59
CA GLU A 165 -8.37 4.07 -26.24
C GLU A 165 -9.18 4.94 -25.26
N LEU A 166 -9.42 4.45 -24.03
CA LEU A 166 -10.07 5.18 -22.95
C LEU A 166 -9.05 5.81 -21.97
N ALA A 167 -7.77 5.49 -22.13
CA ALA A 167 -6.69 6.01 -21.29
C ALA A 167 -6.00 7.22 -21.94
N LYS A 168 -5.41 8.09 -21.12
CA LYS A 168 -4.53 9.13 -21.67
C LYS A 168 -3.30 8.48 -22.32
N PRO A 169 -2.76 9.03 -23.43
CA PRO A 169 -1.58 8.45 -24.10
C PRO A 169 -0.32 8.34 -23.21
N ASP A 170 -0.24 9.16 -22.17
CA ASP A 170 0.85 9.21 -21.20
C ASP A 170 0.51 8.51 -19.87
N TRP A 171 -0.61 7.78 -19.80
CA TRP A 171 -1.01 7.05 -18.61
C TRP A 171 -0.04 5.89 -18.30
N GLU A 172 0.40 5.84 -17.04
CA GLU A 172 1.12 4.73 -16.43
C GLU A 172 0.63 4.59 -14.98
N PRO A 173 0.67 3.39 -14.39
CA PRO A 173 0.26 3.21 -13.00
C PRO A 173 1.20 3.98 -12.06
N THR A 174 0.61 4.82 -11.22
CA THR A 174 1.26 5.60 -10.16
C THR A 174 0.86 5.08 -8.79
N PHE A 175 1.51 5.55 -7.73
CA PHE A 175 1.15 5.19 -6.35
C PHE A 175 -0.35 5.30 -6.04
N VAL A 176 -1.05 6.27 -6.62
CA VAL A 176 -2.50 6.49 -6.36
C VAL A 176 -3.34 5.31 -6.87
N ASP A 177 -2.95 4.70 -8.00
CA ASP A 177 -3.64 3.53 -8.55
C ASP A 177 -3.52 2.31 -7.60
N TYR A 178 -2.35 2.13 -6.98
CA TYR A 178 -2.13 1.08 -5.97
C TYR A 178 -2.82 1.37 -4.64
N LEU A 179 -2.94 2.65 -4.25
CA LEU A 179 -3.71 3.06 -3.08
C LEU A 179 -5.19 2.77 -3.27
N TYR A 180 -5.74 3.09 -4.45
CA TYR A 180 -7.10 2.74 -4.83
C TYR A 180 -7.30 1.22 -4.80
N LEU A 181 -6.43 0.45 -5.45
CA LEU A 181 -6.44 -1.01 -5.42
C LEU A 181 -6.44 -1.58 -3.99
N SER A 182 -5.58 -1.06 -3.13
CA SER A 182 -5.49 -1.51 -1.73
C SER A 182 -6.76 -1.20 -0.94
N PHE A 183 -7.31 0.00 -1.13
CA PHE A 183 -8.56 0.42 -0.47
C PHE A 183 -9.75 -0.45 -0.93
N THR A 184 -9.86 -0.72 -2.23
CA THR A 184 -10.93 -1.56 -2.79
C THR A 184 -10.80 -3.01 -2.33
N ASN A 185 -9.58 -3.56 -2.32
CA ASN A 185 -9.31 -4.94 -1.88
C ASN A 185 -9.61 -5.18 -0.39
N THR A 186 -9.41 -4.17 0.46
CA THR A 186 -9.74 -4.24 1.90
C THR A 186 -11.22 -4.03 2.20
N THR A 187 -11.93 -3.27 1.37
CA THR A 187 -13.34 -2.95 1.56
C THR A 187 -14.25 -4.05 1.01
N ALA A 188 -13.84 -4.75 -0.06
CA ALA A 188 -14.57 -5.83 -0.72
C ALA A 188 -15.98 -5.49 -1.28
N PHE A 189 -16.43 -4.24 -1.19
CA PHE A 189 -17.72 -3.75 -1.73
C PHE A 189 -17.60 -2.96 -3.05
N SER A 190 -16.39 -2.76 -3.56
CA SER A 190 -16.11 -2.01 -4.80
C SER A 190 -15.95 -2.93 -6.02
N PRO A 191 -16.06 -2.40 -7.25
CA PRO A 191 -15.75 -3.17 -8.45
C PRO A 191 -14.30 -3.69 -8.40
N THR A 192 -14.11 -4.99 -8.65
CA THR A 192 -12.78 -5.60 -8.79
C THR A 192 -12.25 -5.36 -10.19
N ASP A 193 -11.72 -4.16 -10.43
CA ASP A 193 -11.32 -3.69 -11.76
C ASP A 193 -9.86 -4.06 -12.13
N THR A 194 -9.00 -4.19 -11.14
CA THR A 194 -7.58 -4.51 -11.31
C THR A 194 -7.31 -5.98 -11.00
N LEU A 195 -6.74 -6.71 -11.96
CA LEU A 195 -6.50 -8.16 -11.83
C LEU A 195 -5.08 -8.46 -11.31
N PRO A 196 -4.93 -9.24 -10.22
CA PRO A 196 -3.62 -9.75 -9.82
C PRO A 196 -3.17 -10.89 -10.74
N LEU A 197 -2.13 -10.66 -11.53
CA LEU A 197 -1.62 -11.63 -12.49
C LEU A 197 -0.60 -12.59 -11.85
N SER A 198 0.29 -12.07 -11.00
CA SER A 198 1.35 -12.85 -10.38
C SER A 198 0.90 -13.58 -9.11
N ARG A 199 1.62 -14.65 -8.74
CA ARG A 199 1.28 -15.47 -7.55
C ARG A 199 1.38 -14.66 -6.26
N TRP A 200 2.41 -13.82 -6.13
CA TRP A 200 2.60 -13.01 -4.93
C TRP A 200 1.49 -11.96 -4.79
N ALA A 201 1.06 -11.33 -5.89
CA ALA A 201 -0.04 -10.37 -5.90
C ALA A 201 -1.33 -11.02 -5.40
N LYS A 202 -1.65 -12.22 -5.89
CA LYS A 202 -2.79 -13.01 -5.42
C LYS A 202 -2.73 -13.32 -3.92
N MET A 203 -1.57 -13.76 -3.43
CA MET A 203 -1.43 -14.14 -2.01
C MET A 203 -1.42 -12.94 -1.07
N THR A 204 -0.82 -11.82 -1.47
CA THR A 204 -0.82 -10.59 -0.68
C THR A 204 -2.20 -9.94 -0.64
N MET A 205 -2.94 -9.93 -1.76
CA MET A 205 -4.35 -9.52 -1.77
C MET A 205 -5.22 -10.42 -0.89
N LEU A 206 -5.05 -11.75 -0.97
CA LEU A 206 -5.76 -12.70 -0.13
C LEU A 206 -5.53 -12.42 1.37
N LEU A 207 -4.26 -12.25 1.76
CA LEU A 207 -3.90 -11.95 3.15
C LEU A 207 -4.51 -10.62 3.60
N GLN A 208 -4.40 -9.57 2.78
CA GLN A 208 -4.92 -8.25 3.10
C GLN A 208 -6.45 -8.26 3.31
N SER A 209 -7.19 -8.91 2.42
CA SER A 209 -8.65 -9.03 2.54
C SER A 209 -9.05 -9.88 3.74
N ALA A 210 -8.34 -10.99 4.01
CA ALA A 210 -8.60 -11.83 5.19
C ALA A 210 -8.39 -11.06 6.50
N SER A 211 -7.28 -10.32 6.63
CA SER A 211 -7.02 -9.47 7.81
C SER A 211 -8.08 -8.38 7.98
N SER A 212 -8.53 -7.78 6.88
CA SER A 212 -9.58 -6.74 6.92
C SER A 212 -10.94 -7.32 7.34
N LEU A 213 -11.29 -8.50 6.82
CA LEU A 213 -12.51 -9.20 7.18
C LEU A 213 -12.56 -9.55 8.68
N VAL A 214 -11.45 -10.07 9.23
CA VAL A 214 -11.35 -10.36 10.67
C VAL A 214 -11.55 -9.09 11.50
N LEU A 215 -10.87 -8.00 11.13
CA LEU A 215 -10.98 -6.74 11.86
C LEU A 215 -12.42 -6.20 11.85
N VAL A 216 -13.06 -6.16 10.68
CA VAL A 216 -14.45 -5.70 10.54
C VAL A 216 -15.42 -6.59 11.33
N ALA A 217 -15.27 -7.91 11.24
CA ALA A 217 -16.12 -8.86 11.96
C ALA A 217 -16.04 -8.67 13.48
N LEU A 218 -14.84 -8.51 14.03
CA LEU A 218 -14.64 -8.30 15.48
C LEU A 218 -15.21 -6.96 15.95
N VAL A 219 -15.05 -5.90 15.15
CA VAL A 219 -15.61 -4.57 15.47
C VAL A 219 -17.13 -4.60 15.45
N ILE A 220 -17.75 -5.22 14.45
CA ILE A 220 -19.21 -5.38 14.38
C ILE A 220 -19.71 -6.20 15.56
N ALA A 221 -19.08 -7.35 15.84
CA ALA A 221 -19.46 -8.21 16.96
C ALA A 221 -19.43 -7.44 18.29
N ARG A 222 -18.39 -6.61 18.51
CA ARG A 222 -18.30 -5.80 19.73
C ARG A 222 -19.33 -4.67 19.77
N ALA A 223 -19.59 -4.00 18.65
CA ALA A 223 -20.60 -2.97 18.56
C ALA A 223 -22.00 -3.52 18.88
N VAL A 224 -22.33 -4.72 18.40
CA VAL A 224 -23.60 -5.39 18.71
C VAL A 224 -23.70 -5.73 20.20
N ASN A 225 -22.64 -6.28 20.80
CA ASN A 225 -22.62 -6.61 22.23
C ASN A 225 -22.78 -5.36 23.12
N ALA A 226 -22.29 -4.19 22.68
CA ALA A 226 -22.43 -2.95 23.43
C ALA A 226 -23.85 -2.33 23.39
N LEU A 227 -24.73 -2.81 22.51
CA LEU A 227 -26.13 -2.37 22.40
C LEU A 227 -27.11 -3.26 23.18
N GLN A 228 -26.66 -4.41 23.69
CA GLN A 228 -27.43 -5.36 24.49
C GLN A 228 -27.27 -5.10 25.98
#